data_AF-A0ABD2MB83-F1
#
_entry.id   AF-A0ABD2MB83-F1
#
_cell.length_a   1.000
_cell.length_b   1.000
_cell.length_c   1.000
_cell.angle_alpha   90.00
_cell.angle_beta   90.00
_cell.angle_gamma   90.00
#
_symmetry.space_group_name_H-M   'P 1'
#
loop_
_entity.id
_entity.type
_entity.pdbx_description
1 polymer ?
#
loop_
_entity_poly.entity_id
_entity_poly.type
_entity_poly.pdbx_seq_one_letter_code
_entity_poly.pdbx_strand_id
1 'polypeptide(L)'
;MSSNLLGRFKLMLSTGEGADVHFLVGKEKELLKAHKYVMMFASDVFESMFRFDDKNGKTKSSADCPHVIEVTDVEEEAFRVLLSFFYAEDLSELNGQNAMAVLYAANKYNISSLVKALLDFPINELPNVFLAFVEARLLNENDFSRRCLDYIDQNAKTLFESEEFLQIDQNSLCKIFERDQLKIEDELTIWNAAIRWADQKCRQNVTECSAANRRSALGPALFKIRFPLITKREFSLNIVSSCLLTVEEVIGVFQYHCHPNLRGAPGQYPMAFPCHGRISDQKEGTLSMEIEKLSEFAREKVNSSRYSDGIYIKGLPWKIWAQINTKKESTEKWLGFFLWCTAPKENGAWSCKCSATFRIVSKKKGTNDLTGKYDHVFSNKVNSWGCHLITFKELMDNKGFYDSKTDKVTLAIDFTVEEEKGTKRKLPDE
;
A
#
# COMPACT_ATOMS: atom_id res chain seq x y z
N MET A 1 -37.26 -27.58 -29.08
CA MET A 1 -36.12 -26.93 -29.77
C MET A 1 -35.98 -25.52 -29.24
N SER A 2 -34.78 -25.11 -28.81
CA SER A 2 -34.53 -23.71 -28.43
C SER A 2 -34.88 -22.78 -29.59
N SER A 3 -35.68 -21.74 -29.31
CA SER A 3 -36.22 -20.81 -30.32
C SER A 3 -35.17 -19.79 -30.81
N ASN A 4 -34.04 -19.65 -30.12
CA ASN A 4 -32.96 -18.71 -30.46
C ASN A 4 -31.71 -19.47 -30.92
N LEU A 5 -31.04 -18.96 -31.96
CA LEU A 5 -29.76 -19.46 -32.50
C LEU A 5 -28.72 -19.69 -31.40
N LEU A 6 -28.63 -18.77 -30.43
CA LEU A 6 -27.72 -18.87 -29.29
C LEU A 6 -27.95 -20.14 -28.47
N GLY A 7 -29.21 -20.48 -28.20
CA GLY A 7 -29.54 -21.68 -27.43
C GLY A 7 -29.34 -22.97 -28.22
N ARG A 8 -29.27 -22.92 -29.56
CA ARG A 8 -28.87 -24.06 -30.39
C ARG A 8 -27.36 -24.29 -30.30
N PHE A 9 -26.55 -23.23 -30.32
CA PHE A 9 -25.11 -23.35 -30.10
C PHE A 9 -24.78 -23.86 -28.69
N LYS A 10 -25.47 -23.39 -27.65
CA LYS A 10 -25.33 -23.96 -26.29
C LYS A 10 -25.68 -25.44 -26.23
N LEU A 11 -26.75 -25.87 -26.90
CA LEU A 11 -27.13 -27.28 -26.98
C LEU A 11 -26.06 -28.10 -27.73
N MET A 12 -25.51 -27.56 -28.81
CA MET A 12 -24.45 -28.21 -29.60
C MET A 12 -23.17 -28.44 -28.76
N LEU A 13 -22.80 -27.48 -27.90
CA LEU A 13 -21.69 -27.66 -26.97
C LEU A 13 -22.00 -28.72 -25.90
N SER A 14 -23.20 -28.69 -25.31
CA SER A 14 -23.54 -29.59 -24.20
C SER A 14 -23.77 -31.05 -24.63
N THR A 15 -24.31 -31.30 -25.83
CA THR A 15 -24.48 -32.66 -26.34
C THR A 15 -23.19 -33.21 -26.96
N GLY A 16 -22.32 -32.33 -27.48
CA GLY A 16 -21.14 -32.71 -28.26
C GLY A 16 -21.48 -33.47 -29.55
N GLU A 17 -22.73 -33.37 -30.02
CA GLU A 17 -23.19 -34.03 -31.24
C GLU A 17 -22.57 -33.36 -32.46
N GLY A 18 -21.87 -34.15 -33.29
CA GLY A 18 -21.14 -33.64 -34.45
C GLY A 18 -19.74 -33.09 -34.16
N ALA A 19 -19.23 -33.26 -32.93
CA ALA A 19 -17.90 -32.82 -32.56
C ALA A 19 -16.80 -33.55 -33.37
N ASP A 20 -15.97 -32.77 -34.07
CA ASP A 20 -14.89 -33.24 -34.95
C ASP A 20 -13.49 -33.04 -34.34
N VAL A 21 -13.43 -32.52 -33.11
CA VAL A 21 -12.21 -32.41 -32.30
C VAL A 21 -12.51 -32.70 -30.82
N HIS A 22 -11.57 -33.36 -30.16
CA HIS A 22 -11.60 -33.64 -28.73
C HIS A 22 -10.35 -33.08 -28.07
N PHE A 23 -10.51 -32.47 -26.90
CA PHE A 23 -9.43 -31.94 -26.09
C PHE A 23 -9.27 -32.77 -24.83
N LEU A 24 -8.04 -33.14 -24.50
CA LEU A 24 -7.67 -33.70 -23.20
C LEU A 24 -7.03 -32.58 -22.39
N VAL A 25 -7.79 -31.99 -21.47
CA VAL A 25 -7.41 -30.75 -20.78
C VAL A 25 -6.96 -31.01 -19.34
N GLY A 26 -5.98 -30.23 -18.90
CA GLY A 26 -5.49 -30.25 -17.54
C GLY A 26 -4.64 -31.49 -17.21
N LYS A 27 -4.27 -31.61 -15.94
CA LYS A 27 -3.43 -32.72 -15.44
C LYS A 27 -4.17 -34.05 -15.46
N GLU A 28 -5.49 -34.01 -15.28
CA GLU A 28 -6.35 -35.20 -15.25
C GLU A 28 -6.79 -35.67 -16.64
N LYS A 29 -6.44 -34.91 -17.70
CA LYS A 29 -6.79 -35.20 -19.09
C LYS A 29 -8.31 -35.35 -19.30
N GLU A 30 -9.07 -34.41 -18.74
CA GLU A 30 -10.51 -34.31 -18.91
C GLU A 30 -10.88 -34.16 -20.39
N LEU A 31 -11.83 -34.98 -20.86
CA LEU A 31 -12.21 -35.03 -22.27
C LEU A 31 -13.31 -34.01 -22.58
N LEU A 32 -12.96 -32.96 -23.34
CA LEU A 32 -13.89 -31.94 -23.80
C LEU A 32 -14.11 -32.03 -25.32
N LYS A 33 -15.37 -32.12 -25.74
CA LYS A 33 -15.76 -32.21 -27.14
C LYS A 33 -16.01 -30.82 -27.72
N ALA A 34 -15.53 -30.56 -28.94
CA ALA A 34 -15.75 -29.29 -29.61
C ALA A 34 -15.80 -29.43 -31.15
N HIS A 35 -16.03 -28.30 -31.82
CA HIS A 35 -16.22 -28.19 -33.26
C HIS A 35 -15.14 -27.27 -33.82
N LYS A 36 -14.31 -27.78 -34.74
CA LYS A 36 -13.14 -27.07 -35.28
C LYS A 36 -13.53 -25.70 -35.83
N TYR A 37 -14.55 -25.62 -36.69
CA TYR A 37 -14.94 -24.36 -37.30
C TYR A 37 -15.36 -23.29 -36.29
N VAL A 38 -16.08 -23.65 -35.23
CA VAL A 38 -16.47 -22.68 -34.19
C VAL A 38 -15.22 -22.07 -33.55
N MET A 39 -14.22 -22.91 -33.22
CA MET A 39 -12.98 -22.46 -32.61
C MET A 39 -12.09 -21.68 -33.58
N MET A 40 -12.04 -22.06 -34.86
CA MET A 40 -11.29 -21.35 -35.90
C MET A 40 -11.79 -19.91 -36.07
N PHE A 41 -13.11 -19.70 -36.07
CA PHE A 41 -13.68 -18.36 -36.19
C PHE A 41 -13.50 -17.51 -34.92
N ALA A 42 -13.33 -18.15 -33.77
CA ALA A 42 -13.19 -17.45 -32.49
C ALA A 42 -11.73 -17.18 -32.09
N SER A 43 -10.75 -17.82 -32.74
CA SER A 43 -9.33 -17.75 -32.38
C SER A 43 -8.42 -18.06 -33.57
N ASP A 44 -7.55 -17.09 -33.90
CA ASP A 44 -6.53 -17.23 -34.94
C ASP A 44 -5.51 -18.33 -34.64
N VAL A 45 -5.29 -18.63 -33.34
CA VAL A 45 -4.40 -19.70 -32.89
C VAL A 45 -4.99 -21.06 -33.22
N PHE A 46 -6.28 -21.26 -32.92
CA PHE A 46 -6.99 -22.48 -33.30
C PHE A 46 -7.13 -22.59 -34.83
N GLU A 47 -7.37 -21.48 -35.54
CA GLU A 47 -7.37 -21.45 -37.00
C GLU A 47 -6.04 -21.97 -37.58
N SER A 48 -4.93 -21.40 -37.12
CA SER A 48 -3.59 -21.76 -37.60
C SER A 48 -3.25 -23.21 -37.27
N MET A 49 -3.57 -23.66 -36.06
CA MET A 49 -3.33 -25.03 -35.59
C MET A 49 -4.09 -26.06 -36.44
N PHE A 50 -5.40 -25.87 -36.66
CA PHE A 50 -6.20 -26.82 -37.43
C PHE A 50 -5.82 -26.85 -38.91
N ARG A 51 -5.56 -25.68 -39.53
CA ARG A 51 -5.09 -25.61 -40.92
C ARG A 51 -3.74 -26.29 -41.11
N PHE A 52 -2.86 -26.21 -40.11
CA PHE A 52 -1.57 -26.91 -40.14
C PHE A 52 -1.73 -28.42 -40.03
N ASP A 53 -2.58 -28.90 -39.11
CA ASP A 53 -2.87 -30.32 -38.97
C ASP A 53 -3.50 -30.93 -40.23
N ASP A 54 -4.41 -30.19 -40.88
CA ASP A 54 -5.02 -30.59 -42.16
C ASP A 54 -3.99 -30.74 -43.27
N LYS A 55 -3.08 -29.78 -43.41
CA LYS A 55 -2.01 -29.83 -44.43
C LYS A 55 -1.05 -31.00 -44.21
N ASN A 56 -0.84 -31.41 -42.97
CA ASN A 56 0.09 -32.49 -42.61
C ASN A 56 -0.57 -33.86 -42.54
N GLY A 57 -1.84 -33.98 -42.93
CA GLY A 57 -2.58 -35.25 -42.96
C GLY A 57 -2.80 -35.87 -41.58
N LYS A 58 -2.64 -35.08 -40.49
CA LYS A 58 -2.93 -35.52 -39.11
C LYS A 58 -4.43 -35.63 -38.84
N THR A 59 -5.27 -35.06 -39.71
CA THR A 59 -6.72 -34.98 -39.57
C THR A 59 -7.49 -36.04 -40.36
N LYS A 60 -6.99 -37.28 -40.43
CA LYS A 60 -7.83 -38.44 -40.81
C LYS A 60 -8.81 -38.76 -39.66
N SER A 61 -9.59 -37.76 -39.25
CA SER A 61 -10.66 -37.87 -38.28
C SER A 61 -11.89 -38.41 -39.01
N SER A 62 -12.24 -39.68 -38.75
CA SER A 62 -13.53 -40.26 -39.11
C SER A 62 -14.49 -40.12 -37.93
N ALA A 63 -15.79 -40.35 -38.14
CA ALA A 63 -16.79 -40.40 -37.07
C ALA A 63 -16.42 -41.39 -35.95
N ASP A 64 -15.57 -42.39 -36.24
CA ASP A 64 -15.11 -43.43 -35.30
C ASP A 64 -13.76 -43.10 -34.62
N CYS A 65 -13.01 -42.08 -35.06
CA CYS A 65 -11.70 -41.70 -34.51
C CYS A 65 -11.50 -40.18 -34.60
N PRO A 66 -12.01 -39.40 -33.64
CA PRO A 66 -11.88 -37.95 -33.66
C PRO A 66 -10.44 -37.47 -33.41
N HIS A 67 -10.11 -36.28 -33.90
CA HIS A 67 -8.80 -35.65 -33.68
C HIS A 67 -8.64 -35.25 -32.22
N VAL A 68 -7.65 -35.80 -31.52
CA VAL A 68 -7.41 -35.54 -30.09
C VAL A 68 -6.25 -34.58 -29.90
N ILE A 69 -6.45 -33.53 -29.11
CA ILE A 69 -5.45 -32.51 -28.80
C ILE A 69 -5.26 -32.45 -27.28
N GLU A 70 -4.02 -32.61 -26.81
CA GLU A 70 -3.69 -32.49 -25.39
C GLU A 70 -3.38 -31.03 -25.03
N VAL A 71 -4.03 -30.51 -24.00
CA VAL A 71 -3.83 -29.16 -23.44
C VAL A 71 -3.43 -29.31 -21.97
N THR A 72 -2.13 -29.32 -21.72
CA THR A 72 -1.58 -29.64 -20.39
C THR A 72 -1.38 -28.43 -19.48
N ASP A 73 -1.39 -27.22 -20.04
CA ASP A 73 -1.03 -25.97 -19.37
C ASP A 73 -2.22 -25.03 -19.13
N VAL A 74 -3.44 -25.50 -19.37
CA VAL A 74 -4.68 -24.77 -19.07
C VAL A 74 -5.53 -25.64 -18.16
N GLU A 75 -6.10 -25.03 -17.13
CA GLU A 75 -7.04 -25.68 -16.21
C GLU A 75 -8.37 -25.99 -16.94
N GLU A 76 -9.02 -27.07 -16.52
CA GLU A 76 -10.24 -27.55 -17.15
C GLU A 76 -11.35 -26.50 -17.09
N GLU A 77 -11.58 -25.90 -15.92
CA GLU A 77 -12.60 -24.89 -15.70
C GLU A 77 -12.36 -23.66 -16.58
N ALA A 78 -11.11 -23.26 -16.77
CA ALA A 78 -10.76 -22.16 -17.65
C ALA A 78 -11.05 -22.48 -19.12
N PHE A 79 -10.78 -23.72 -19.54
CA PHE A 79 -11.07 -24.16 -20.90
C PHE A 79 -12.58 -24.34 -21.15
N ARG A 80 -13.37 -24.73 -20.14
CA ARG A 80 -14.84 -24.76 -20.24
C ARG A 80 -15.41 -23.37 -20.45
N VAL A 81 -14.93 -22.37 -19.70
CA VAL A 81 -15.31 -20.96 -19.92
C VAL A 81 -14.97 -20.50 -21.34
N LEU A 82 -13.79 -20.87 -21.85
CA LEU A 82 -13.41 -20.59 -23.24
C LEU A 82 -14.38 -21.19 -24.26
N LEU A 83 -14.75 -22.47 -24.10
CA LEU A 83 -15.71 -23.12 -24.98
C LEU A 83 -17.09 -22.46 -24.89
N SER A 84 -17.59 -22.18 -23.68
CA SER A 84 -18.86 -21.47 -23.47
C SER A 84 -18.84 -20.08 -24.14
N PHE A 85 -17.70 -19.39 -24.09
CA PHE A 85 -17.50 -18.11 -24.76
C PHE A 85 -17.52 -18.24 -26.29
N PHE A 86 -16.83 -19.24 -26.86
CA PHE A 86 -16.79 -19.45 -28.32
C PHE A 86 -18.17 -19.73 -28.94
N TYR A 87 -19.06 -20.40 -28.21
CA TYR A 87 -20.35 -20.80 -28.75
C TYR A 87 -21.43 -19.76 -28.52
N ALA A 88 -21.33 -18.99 -27.43
CA ALA A 88 -22.44 -18.17 -26.98
C ALA A 88 -22.05 -16.88 -26.25
N GLU A 89 -20.77 -16.48 -26.27
CA GLU A 89 -20.24 -15.38 -25.44
C GLU A 89 -20.66 -15.51 -23.96
N ASP A 90 -20.82 -16.75 -23.49
CA ASP A 90 -21.36 -17.06 -22.17
C ASP A 90 -20.25 -17.09 -21.12
N LEU A 91 -20.34 -16.16 -20.16
CA LEU A 91 -19.43 -16.01 -19.03
C LEU A 91 -20.07 -16.38 -17.69
N SER A 92 -21.17 -17.13 -17.69
CA SER A 92 -21.85 -17.52 -16.44
C SER A 92 -20.99 -18.40 -15.52
N GLU A 93 -20.02 -19.13 -16.07
CA GLU A 93 -19.06 -19.95 -15.31
C GLU A 93 -17.81 -19.18 -14.87
N LEU A 94 -17.62 -17.94 -15.33
CA LEU A 94 -16.50 -17.08 -14.93
C LEU A 94 -16.71 -16.57 -13.49
N ASN A 95 -15.71 -16.76 -12.64
CA ASN A 95 -15.73 -16.34 -11.25
C ASN A 95 -14.31 -16.02 -10.75
N GLY A 96 -14.18 -15.52 -9.52
CA GLY A 96 -12.88 -15.11 -8.97
C GLY A 96 -11.83 -16.23 -8.91
N GLN A 97 -12.25 -17.49 -8.77
CA GLN A 97 -11.33 -18.64 -8.65
C GLN A 97 -10.67 -19.00 -9.98
N ASN A 98 -11.40 -18.89 -11.09
CA ASN A 98 -10.90 -19.23 -12.42
C ASN A 98 -10.49 -18.01 -13.28
N ALA A 99 -10.80 -16.78 -12.85
CA ALA A 99 -10.57 -15.57 -13.64
C ALA A 99 -9.16 -15.44 -14.21
N MET A 100 -8.12 -15.72 -13.41
CA MET A 100 -6.74 -15.61 -13.87
C MET A 100 -6.33 -16.73 -14.84
N ALA A 101 -6.79 -17.96 -14.59
CA ALA A 101 -6.57 -19.08 -15.50
C ALA A 101 -7.27 -18.84 -16.85
N VAL A 102 -8.49 -18.28 -16.83
CA VAL A 102 -9.20 -17.85 -18.05
C VAL A 102 -8.44 -16.73 -18.75
N LEU A 103 -7.90 -15.74 -18.02
CA LEU A 103 -7.11 -14.64 -18.62
C LEU A 103 -5.84 -15.14 -19.30
N TYR A 104 -5.13 -16.08 -18.68
CA TYR A 104 -3.99 -16.77 -19.29
C TYR A 104 -4.42 -17.46 -20.59
N ALA A 105 -5.49 -18.24 -20.54
CA ALA A 105 -5.94 -19.02 -21.69
C ALA A 105 -6.47 -18.13 -22.82
N ALA A 106 -7.18 -17.04 -22.48
CA ALA A 106 -7.66 -16.04 -23.43
C ALA A 106 -6.49 -15.35 -24.17
N ASN A 107 -5.43 -14.98 -23.45
CA ASN A 107 -4.21 -14.45 -24.04
C ASN A 107 -3.51 -15.49 -24.92
N LYS A 108 -3.34 -16.72 -24.40
CA LYS A 108 -2.69 -17.83 -25.12
C LYS A 108 -3.35 -18.14 -26.46
N TYR A 109 -4.68 -18.15 -26.49
CA TYR A 109 -5.46 -18.43 -27.70
C TYR A 109 -5.85 -17.18 -28.49
N ASN A 110 -5.31 -16.00 -28.14
CA ASN A 110 -5.54 -14.72 -28.81
C ASN A 110 -7.02 -14.31 -28.94
N ILE A 111 -7.77 -14.35 -27.84
CA ILE A 111 -9.21 -14.07 -27.80
C ILE A 111 -9.43 -12.68 -27.21
N SER A 112 -9.20 -11.67 -28.04
CA SER A 112 -9.16 -10.26 -27.62
C SER A 112 -10.45 -9.76 -26.95
N SER A 113 -11.63 -10.25 -27.38
CA SER A 113 -12.91 -9.88 -26.76
C SER A 113 -13.06 -10.41 -25.33
N LEU A 114 -12.60 -11.64 -25.08
CA LEU A 114 -12.60 -12.25 -23.76
C LEU A 114 -11.56 -11.60 -22.84
N VAL A 115 -10.36 -11.30 -23.34
CA VAL A 115 -9.35 -10.55 -22.58
C VAL A 115 -9.93 -9.23 -22.08
N LYS A 116 -10.58 -8.44 -22.96
CA LYS A 116 -11.22 -7.18 -22.56
C LYS A 116 -12.25 -7.37 -21.45
N ALA A 117 -13.12 -8.37 -21.56
CA ALA A 117 -14.12 -8.67 -20.53
C ALA A 117 -13.47 -9.01 -19.17
N LEU A 118 -12.35 -9.74 -19.18
CA LEU A 118 -11.60 -10.10 -17.97
C LEU A 118 -10.83 -8.93 -17.37
N LEU A 119 -10.34 -8.00 -18.20
CA LEU A 119 -9.72 -6.78 -17.70
C LEU A 119 -10.72 -5.91 -16.91
N ASP A 120 -12.02 -6.01 -17.19
CA ASP A 120 -13.07 -5.32 -16.43
C ASP A 120 -13.53 -6.08 -15.18
N PHE A 121 -13.01 -7.29 -14.91
CA PHE A 121 -13.44 -8.13 -13.79
C PHE A 121 -13.27 -7.44 -12.42
N PRO A 122 -14.20 -7.63 -11.45
CA PRO A 122 -14.11 -7.04 -10.12
C PRO A 122 -12.91 -7.58 -9.32
N ILE A 123 -11.94 -6.72 -9.02
CA ILE A 123 -10.71 -7.10 -8.30
C ILE A 123 -10.98 -7.64 -6.89
N ASN A 124 -12.03 -7.14 -6.23
CA ASN A 124 -12.44 -7.55 -4.89
C ASN A 124 -13.07 -8.96 -4.82
N GLU A 125 -13.41 -9.56 -5.97
CA GLU A 125 -13.89 -10.95 -6.03
C GLU A 125 -12.74 -11.94 -6.23
N LEU A 126 -11.52 -11.45 -6.48
CA LEU A 126 -10.35 -12.32 -6.63
C LEU A 126 -9.92 -12.87 -5.26
N PRO A 127 -9.68 -14.18 -5.15
CA PRO A 127 -9.26 -14.79 -3.89
C PRO A 127 -7.86 -14.34 -3.47
N ASN A 128 -6.97 -14.08 -4.43
CA ASN A 128 -5.60 -13.64 -4.17
C ASN A 128 -5.21 -12.51 -5.13
N VAL A 129 -5.44 -11.26 -4.70
CA VAL A 129 -5.07 -10.07 -5.48
C VAL A 129 -3.56 -9.95 -5.71
N PHE A 130 -2.73 -10.50 -4.81
CA PHE A 130 -1.28 -10.46 -4.98
C PHE A 130 -0.82 -11.35 -6.13
N LEU A 131 -1.40 -12.55 -6.24
CA LEU A 131 -1.14 -13.46 -7.36
C LEU A 131 -1.64 -12.84 -8.66
N ALA A 132 -2.87 -12.32 -8.67
CA ALA A 132 -3.46 -11.68 -9.83
C ALA A 132 -2.60 -10.49 -10.34
N PHE A 133 -2.06 -9.69 -9.43
CA PHE A 133 -1.10 -8.62 -9.76
C PHE A 133 0.14 -9.14 -10.50
N VAL A 134 0.73 -10.24 -10.01
CA VAL A 134 1.95 -10.83 -10.58
C VAL A 134 1.66 -11.43 -11.96
N GLU A 135 0.59 -12.20 -12.07
CA GLU A 135 0.17 -12.86 -13.30
C GLU A 135 -0.23 -11.87 -14.39
N ALA A 136 -1.03 -10.85 -14.06
CA ALA A 136 -1.38 -9.81 -15.01
C ALA A 136 -0.14 -9.09 -15.57
N ARG A 137 0.87 -8.88 -14.74
CA ARG A 137 2.15 -8.32 -15.18
C ARG A 137 2.91 -9.28 -16.10
N LEU A 138 2.90 -10.59 -15.85
CA LEU A 138 3.52 -11.59 -16.72
C LEU A 138 2.82 -11.67 -18.09
N LEU A 139 1.52 -11.42 -18.13
CA LEU A 139 0.72 -11.33 -19.35
C LEU A 139 0.82 -9.97 -20.05
N ASN A 140 1.60 -9.02 -19.52
CA ASN A 140 1.70 -7.63 -19.99
C ASN A 140 0.38 -6.83 -19.92
N GLU A 141 -0.57 -7.27 -19.08
CA GLU A 141 -1.84 -6.59 -18.82
C GLU A 141 -1.64 -5.51 -17.74
N ASN A 142 -0.97 -4.42 -18.13
CA ASN A 142 -0.52 -3.39 -17.20
C ASN A 142 -1.67 -2.63 -16.52
N ASP A 143 -2.81 -2.45 -17.18
CA ASP A 143 -3.97 -1.76 -16.59
C ASP A 143 -4.59 -2.57 -15.45
N PHE A 144 -4.81 -3.87 -15.66
CA PHE A 144 -5.30 -4.75 -14.62
C PHE A 144 -4.29 -4.91 -13.47
N SER A 145 -2.99 -5.01 -13.78
CA SER A 145 -1.92 -5.01 -12.78
C SER A 145 -1.95 -3.73 -11.93
N ARG A 146 -2.18 -2.56 -12.55
CA ARG A 146 -2.34 -1.28 -11.85
C ARG A 146 -3.57 -1.30 -10.94
N ARG A 147 -4.73 -1.76 -11.42
CA ARG A 147 -5.95 -1.86 -10.61
C ARG A 147 -5.79 -2.80 -9.41
N CYS A 148 -5.05 -3.90 -9.56
CA CYS A 148 -4.69 -4.78 -8.46
C CYS A 148 -3.84 -4.03 -7.41
N LEU A 149 -2.84 -3.27 -7.85
CA LEU A 149 -2.00 -2.46 -6.95
C LEU A 149 -2.80 -1.37 -6.25
N ASP A 150 -3.69 -0.68 -6.96
CA ASP A 150 -4.56 0.34 -6.37
C ASP A 150 -5.48 -0.30 -5.32
N TYR A 151 -6.01 -1.50 -5.56
CA TYR A 151 -6.78 -2.24 -4.56
C TYR A 151 -5.93 -2.63 -3.34
N ILE A 152 -4.69 -3.09 -3.56
CA ILE A 152 -3.73 -3.40 -2.49
C ILE A 152 -3.46 -2.15 -1.64
N ASP A 153 -3.26 -0.99 -2.27
CA ASP A 153 -3.00 0.26 -1.56
C ASP A 153 -4.14 0.66 -0.64
N GLN A 154 -5.39 0.50 -1.11
CA GLN A 154 -6.58 0.88 -0.35
C GLN A 154 -6.85 -0.06 0.84
N ASN A 155 -6.46 -1.34 0.71
CA ASN A 155 -6.77 -2.39 1.68
C ASN A 155 -5.51 -2.97 2.35
N ALA A 156 -4.41 -2.23 2.35
CA ALA A 156 -3.09 -2.77 2.68
C ALA A 156 -3.03 -3.39 4.09
N LYS A 157 -3.67 -2.77 5.09
CA LYS A 157 -3.72 -3.27 6.46
C LYS A 157 -4.31 -4.68 6.54
N THR A 158 -5.49 -4.90 5.97
CA THR A 158 -6.18 -6.20 6.01
C THR A 158 -5.48 -7.23 5.13
N LEU A 159 -4.98 -6.82 3.97
CA LEU A 159 -4.28 -7.72 3.05
C LEU A 159 -2.93 -8.20 3.61
N PHE A 160 -2.19 -7.36 4.35
CA PHE A 160 -0.91 -7.78 4.95
C PHE A 160 -1.08 -8.78 6.11
N GLU A 161 -2.27 -8.84 6.71
CA GLU A 161 -2.66 -9.83 7.73
C GLU A 161 -3.10 -11.17 7.11
N SER A 162 -3.38 -11.21 5.80
CA SER A 162 -3.88 -12.39 5.11
C SER A 162 -2.79 -13.45 4.89
N GLU A 163 -3.18 -14.70 4.63
CA GLU A 163 -2.24 -15.80 4.33
C GLU A 163 -1.70 -15.70 2.89
N GLU A 164 -2.49 -15.13 1.99
CA GLU A 164 -2.13 -14.87 0.59
C GLU A 164 -0.91 -13.96 0.47
N PHE A 165 -0.79 -12.97 1.36
CA PHE A 165 0.39 -12.11 1.43
C PHE A 165 1.68 -12.91 1.66
N LEU A 166 1.63 -13.99 2.42
CA LEU A 166 2.82 -14.80 2.72
C LEU A 166 3.31 -15.62 1.52
N GLN A 167 2.48 -15.77 0.48
CA GLN A 167 2.80 -16.55 -0.71
C GLN A 167 3.65 -15.77 -1.71
N ILE A 168 3.67 -14.43 -1.64
CA ILE A 168 4.34 -13.59 -2.63
C ILE A 168 5.86 -13.79 -2.64
N ASP A 169 6.48 -13.50 -3.79
CA ASP A 169 7.93 -13.47 -3.96
C ASP A 169 8.56 -12.15 -3.45
N GLN A 170 9.89 -12.15 -3.25
CA GLN A 170 10.63 -10.99 -2.71
C GLN A 170 10.54 -9.75 -3.62
N ASN A 171 10.52 -9.92 -4.94
CA ASN A 171 10.45 -8.81 -5.90
C ASN A 171 9.07 -8.15 -5.86
N SER A 172 8.01 -8.93 -5.73
CA SER A 172 6.65 -8.45 -5.54
C SER A 172 6.49 -7.75 -4.19
N LEU A 173 7.09 -8.29 -3.12
CA LEU A 173 7.18 -7.60 -1.82
C LEU A 173 7.89 -6.24 -1.93
N CYS A 174 9.03 -6.18 -2.61
CA CYS A 174 9.76 -4.93 -2.83
C CYS A 174 8.89 -3.88 -3.52
N LYS A 175 8.19 -4.28 -4.60
CA LYS A 175 7.32 -3.39 -5.37
C LYS A 175 6.16 -2.87 -4.55
N ILE A 176 5.59 -3.68 -3.66
CA ILE A 176 4.52 -3.24 -2.77
C ILE A 176 5.07 -2.25 -1.75
N PHE A 177 6.15 -2.58 -1.03
CA PHE A 177 6.70 -1.73 0.02
C PHE A 177 7.30 -0.41 -0.49
N GLU A 178 7.69 -0.35 -1.76
CA GLU A 178 8.16 0.89 -2.40
C GLU A 178 7.05 1.92 -2.60
N ARG A 179 5.78 1.50 -2.67
CA ARG A 179 4.66 2.39 -3.03
C ARG A 179 4.38 3.45 -1.98
N ASP A 180 4.40 4.71 -2.39
CA ASP A 180 3.92 5.81 -1.57
C ASP A 180 2.41 5.76 -1.34
N GLN A 181 1.65 5.04 -2.16
CA GLN A 181 0.19 5.05 -2.14
C GLN A 181 -0.43 4.13 -1.09
N LEU A 182 0.35 3.25 -0.44
CA LEU A 182 -0.18 2.33 0.58
C LEU A 182 -0.87 3.11 1.71
N LYS A 183 -2.16 2.86 1.91
CA LYS A 183 -2.94 3.44 3.00
C LYS A 183 -2.77 2.63 4.28
N ILE A 184 -1.68 2.93 4.99
CA ILE A 184 -1.36 2.34 6.29
C ILE A 184 -1.14 3.47 7.30
N GLU A 185 -1.59 3.25 8.54
CA GLU A 185 -1.51 4.23 9.64
C GLU A 185 -0.06 4.49 10.08
N ASP A 186 0.76 3.44 10.16
CA ASP A 186 2.12 3.49 10.67
C ASP A 186 3.07 2.51 9.94
N GLU A 187 4.35 2.85 9.87
CA GLU A 187 5.38 1.98 9.26
C GLU A 187 5.69 0.74 10.12
N LEU A 188 5.29 0.71 11.39
CA LEU A 188 5.48 -0.46 12.25
C LEU A 188 4.61 -1.63 11.78
N THR A 189 3.42 -1.36 11.23
CA THR A 189 2.56 -2.35 10.58
C THR A 189 3.26 -3.01 9.39
N ILE A 190 3.97 -2.23 8.57
CA ILE A 190 4.74 -2.74 7.43
C ILE A 190 5.91 -3.60 7.91
N TRP A 191 6.60 -3.16 8.96
CA TRP A 191 7.65 -3.94 9.60
C TRP A 191 7.14 -5.29 10.12
N ASN A 192 6.01 -5.31 10.83
CA ASN A 192 5.42 -6.53 11.36
C ASN A 192 5.03 -7.50 10.23
N ALA A 193 4.44 -6.99 9.15
CA ALA A 193 4.15 -7.77 7.95
C ALA A 193 5.42 -8.34 7.32
N ALA A 194 6.49 -7.54 7.23
CA ALA A 194 7.78 -7.98 6.70
C ALA A 194 8.38 -9.13 7.51
N ILE A 195 8.35 -9.05 8.85
CA ILE A 195 8.83 -10.13 9.72
C ILE A 195 7.99 -11.40 9.58
N ARG A 196 6.66 -11.27 9.52
CA ARG A 196 5.76 -12.41 9.32
C ARG A 196 6.04 -13.12 7.98
N TRP A 197 6.22 -12.33 6.91
CA TRP A 197 6.59 -12.86 5.60
C TRP A 197 7.97 -13.54 5.62
N ALA A 198 8.97 -12.91 6.27
CA ALA A 198 10.32 -13.45 6.37
C ALA A 198 10.35 -14.77 7.16
N ASP A 199 9.59 -14.86 8.25
CA ASP A 199 9.45 -16.08 9.04
C ASP A 199 8.84 -17.21 8.20
N GLN A 200 7.82 -16.92 7.40
CA GLN A 200 7.25 -17.92 6.51
C GLN A 200 8.26 -18.41 5.46
N LYS A 201 9.03 -17.49 4.85
CA LYS A 201 10.08 -17.87 3.89
C LYS A 201 11.20 -18.69 4.53
N CYS A 202 11.58 -18.38 5.78
CA CYS A 202 12.56 -19.19 6.52
C CYS A 202 12.03 -20.62 6.73
N ARG A 203 10.76 -20.77 7.14
CA ARG A 203 10.11 -22.07 7.33
C ARG A 203 10.00 -22.87 6.04
N GLN A 204 9.63 -22.23 4.94
CA GLN A 204 9.57 -22.86 3.60
C GLN A 204 10.93 -23.39 3.14
N ASN A 205 12.01 -22.67 3.48
CA ASN A 205 13.38 -23.08 3.15
C ASN A 205 14.01 -24.02 4.21
N VAL A 206 13.24 -24.49 5.19
CA VAL A 206 13.71 -25.36 6.29
C VAL A 206 14.90 -24.75 7.06
N THR A 207 14.86 -23.43 7.23
CA THR A 207 15.87 -22.67 7.98
C THR A 207 15.28 -22.11 9.27
N GLU A 208 16.12 -21.95 10.29
CA GLU A 208 15.72 -21.29 11.54
C GLU A 208 15.34 -19.83 11.28
N CYS A 209 14.31 -19.33 11.95
CA CYS A 209 13.89 -17.93 11.95
C CYS A 209 14.86 -17.00 12.72
N SER A 210 16.16 -17.09 12.40
CA SER A 210 17.21 -16.24 12.96
C SER A 210 17.22 -14.85 12.32
N ALA A 211 17.80 -13.86 13.00
CA ALA A 211 17.92 -12.50 12.46
C ALA A 211 18.67 -12.45 11.11
N ALA A 212 19.73 -13.25 10.96
CA ALA A 212 20.50 -13.36 9.73
C ALA A 212 19.67 -13.94 8.56
N ASN A 213 18.91 -15.00 8.82
CA ASN A 213 18.08 -15.64 7.80
C ASN A 213 16.92 -14.74 7.39
N ARG A 214 16.27 -14.06 8.34
CA ARG A 214 15.22 -13.07 8.04
C ARG A 214 15.75 -11.91 7.20
N ARG A 215 16.94 -11.38 7.56
CA ARG A 215 17.59 -10.31 6.78
C ARG A 215 17.89 -10.79 5.35
N SER A 216 18.43 -12.00 5.20
CA SER A 216 18.68 -12.60 3.89
C SER A 216 17.40 -12.82 3.08
N ALA A 217 16.32 -13.27 3.73
CA ALA A 217 15.03 -13.50 3.09
C ALA A 217 14.38 -12.20 2.64
N LEU A 218 14.44 -11.13 3.44
CA LEU A 218 13.90 -9.81 3.08
C LEU A 218 14.72 -9.14 1.98
N GLY A 219 16.05 -9.26 2.04
CA GLY A 219 16.96 -8.71 1.02
C GLY A 219 16.65 -7.23 0.71
N PRO A 220 16.42 -6.86 -0.56
CA PRO A 220 16.13 -5.47 -0.95
C PRO A 220 14.85 -4.89 -0.34
N ALA A 221 13.87 -5.73 0.03
CA ALA A 221 12.60 -5.27 0.58
C ALA A 221 12.77 -4.57 1.93
N LEU A 222 13.79 -4.96 2.71
CA LEU A 222 14.12 -4.34 3.99
C LEU A 222 14.38 -2.83 3.82
N PHE A 223 15.04 -2.43 2.74
CA PHE A 223 15.42 -1.04 2.47
C PHE A 223 14.26 -0.21 1.89
N LYS A 224 13.09 -0.81 1.66
CA LYS A 224 11.87 -0.10 1.26
C LYS A 224 11.02 0.33 2.47
N ILE A 225 11.32 -0.18 3.66
CA ILE A 225 10.65 0.19 4.92
C ILE A 225 11.22 1.52 5.43
N ARG A 226 10.35 2.41 5.91
CA ARG A 226 10.71 3.78 6.28
C ARG A 226 10.95 3.88 7.78
N PHE A 227 11.95 3.16 8.28
CA PHE A 227 12.33 3.13 9.70
C PHE A 227 12.44 4.51 10.37
N PRO A 228 12.96 5.57 9.71
CA PRO A 228 12.98 6.92 10.28
C PRO A 228 11.62 7.50 10.69
N LEU A 229 10.52 6.90 10.21
CA LEU A 229 9.16 7.32 10.51
C LEU A 229 8.51 6.53 11.64
N ILE A 230 9.15 5.45 12.11
CA ILE A 230 8.73 4.73 13.30
C ILE A 230 9.13 5.54 14.53
N THR A 231 8.32 5.55 15.60
CA THR A 231 8.67 6.33 16.79
C THR A 231 9.96 5.81 17.43
N LYS A 232 10.73 6.68 18.09
CA LYS A 232 11.99 6.29 18.78
C LYS A 232 11.78 5.09 19.71
N ARG A 233 10.66 5.10 20.44
CA ARG A 233 10.29 4.07 21.41
C ARG A 233 10.04 2.73 20.71
N GLU A 234 9.19 2.71 19.68
CA GLU A 234 8.88 1.48 18.95
C GLU A 234 10.08 0.96 18.18
N PHE A 235 10.89 1.84 17.60
CA PHE A 235 12.13 1.49 16.94
C PHE A 235 13.08 0.76 17.90
N SER A 236 13.28 1.31 19.10
CA SER A 236 14.11 0.67 20.12
C SER A 236 13.54 -0.65 20.61
N LEU A 237 12.23 -0.74 20.83
CA LEU A 237 11.61 -1.94 21.42
C LEU A 237 11.49 -3.09 20.42
N ASN A 238 11.07 -2.80 19.19
CA ASN A 238 10.68 -3.83 18.22
C ASN A 238 11.76 -4.07 17.16
N ILE A 239 12.42 -3.02 16.67
CA ILE A 239 13.36 -3.13 15.54
C ILE A 239 14.77 -3.41 16.03
N VAL A 240 15.30 -2.63 16.98
CA VAL A 240 16.65 -2.84 17.52
C VAL A 240 16.75 -4.21 18.21
N SER A 241 15.74 -4.58 19.00
CA SER A 241 15.68 -5.88 19.68
C SER A 241 15.61 -7.08 18.72
N SER A 242 15.21 -6.87 17.47
CA SER A 242 15.17 -7.94 16.45
C SER A 242 16.56 -8.34 15.93
N CYS A 243 17.59 -7.52 16.19
CA CYS A 243 18.96 -7.68 15.68
C CYS A 243 19.07 -7.79 14.15
N LEU A 244 18.06 -7.34 13.40
CA LEU A 244 17.99 -7.49 11.95
C LEU A 244 18.69 -6.35 11.20
N LEU A 245 18.77 -5.17 11.82
CA LEU A 245 19.51 -4.02 11.29
C LEU A 245 20.98 -4.03 11.77
N THR A 246 21.88 -3.52 10.93
CA THR A 246 23.29 -3.33 11.32
C THR A 246 23.43 -2.18 12.32
N VAL A 247 24.55 -2.14 13.04
CA VAL A 247 24.85 -1.06 13.99
C VAL A 247 24.85 0.31 13.28
N GLU A 248 25.40 0.38 12.06
CA GLU A 248 25.41 1.61 11.25
C GLU A 248 24.00 2.06 10.85
N GLU A 249 23.14 1.12 10.43
CA GLU A 249 21.74 1.37 10.10
C GLU A 249 20.96 1.91 11.31
N VAL A 250 21.14 1.29 12.48
CA VAL A 250 20.53 1.72 13.75
C VAL A 250 20.99 3.13 14.13
N ILE A 251 22.29 3.40 14.07
CA ILE A 251 22.85 4.73 14.36
C ILE A 251 22.28 5.76 13.40
N GLY A 252 22.18 5.45 12.10
CA GLY A 252 21.61 6.37 11.11
C GLY A 252 20.17 6.77 11.43
N VAL A 253 19.31 5.81 11.83
CA VAL A 253 17.92 6.10 12.21
C VAL A 253 17.86 6.94 13.50
N PHE A 254 18.67 6.63 14.52
CA PHE A 254 18.71 7.45 15.74
C PHE A 254 19.23 8.87 15.49
N GLN A 255 20.25 9.03 14.63
CA GLN A 255 20.73 10.35 14.22
C GLN A 255 19.63 11.16 13.56
N TYR A 256 18.84 10.54 12.67
CA TYR A 256 17.67 11.19 12.08
C TYR A 256 16.67 11.65 13.15
N HIS A 257 16.37 10.80 14.12
CA HIS A 257 15.44 11.16 15.18
C HIS A 257 15.95 12.26 16.14
N CYS A 258 17.27 12.41 16.28
CA CYS A 258 17.91 13.47 17.07
C CYS A 258 18.01 14.78 16.28
N HIS A 259 18.24 14.71 14.97
CA HIS A 259 18.47 15.87 14.12
C HIS A 259 17.63 15.81 12.82
N PRO A 260 16.30 15.98 12.90
CA PRO A 260 15.42 15.88 11.74
C PRO A 260 15.69 16.95 10.67
N ASN A 261 16.41 18.03 11.02
CA ASN A 261 16.76 19.15 10.13
C ASN A 261 18.03 18.90 9.31
N LEU A 262 18.87 17.92 9.65
CA LEU A 262 20.12 17.59 8.94
C LEU A 262 19.89 16.64 7.75
N ARG A 263 18.76 16.80 7.04
CA ARG A 263 18.48 16.04 5.80
C ARG A 263 19.62 16.27 4.80
N GLY A 264 20.45 15.24 4.58
CA GLY A 264 21.46 15.24 3.53
C GLY A 264 22.65 16.17 3.76
N ALA A 265 23.00 16.51 5.01
CA ALA A 265 24.36 17.01 5.25
C ALA A 265 25.35 15.87 4.95
N PRO A 266 26.35 16.05 4.07
CA PRO A 266 27.34 15.02 3.83
C PRO A 266 28.12 14.80 5.13
N GLY A 267 27.97 13.62 5.72
CA GLY A 267 28.53 13.21 7.00
C GLY A 267 28.66 11.69 7.07
N GLN A 268 29.42 11.20 8.05
CA GLN A 268 30.02 9.85 8.16
C GLN A 268 29.10 8.62 7.96
N TYR A 269 27.77 8.77 7.97
CA TYR A 269 26.82 7.66 7.85
C TYR A 269 25.67 8.03 6.88
N PRO A 270 25.73 7.61 5.60
CA PRO A 270 24.63 7.87 4.65
C PRO A 270 23.35 7.16 5.10
N MET A 271 22.22 7.86 5.04
CA MET A 271 20.94 7.28 5.45
C MET A 271 20.49 6.22 4.42
N ALA A 272 20.42 4.96 4.85
CA ALA A 272 20.07 3.83 3.99
C ALA A 272 18.57 3.65 3.73
N PHE A 273 17.71 4.34 4.50
CA PHE A 273 16.25 4.15 4.47
C PHE A 273 15.52 5.42 4.03
N PRO A 274 14.36 5.29 3.34
CA PRO A 274 13.54 6.43 2.96
C PRO A 274 13.05 7.20 4.19
N CYS A 275 13.02 8.54 4.08
CA CYS A 275 12.58 9.43 5.16
C CYS A 275 11.29 10.22 4.83
N HIS A 276 10.69 9.97 3.66
CA HIS A 276 9.44 10.62 3.25
C HIS A 276 8.24 9.74 3.63
N GLY A 277 7.17 10.36 4.14
CA GLY A 277 5.94 9.63 4.49
C GLY A 277 5.20 9.12 3.26
N ARG A 278 4.33 8.12 3.46
CA ARG A 278 3.41 7.65 2.43
C ARG A 278 2.34 8.70 2.18
N ILE A 279 1.80 8.73 0.97
CA ILE A 279 0.66 9.55 0.58
C ILE A 279 -0.53 9.05 1.39
N SER A 280 -0.96 9.88 2.33
CA SER A 280 -2.13 9.60 3.15
C SER A 280 -3.28 10.48 2.70
N ASP A 281 -4.44 9.89 2.40
CA ASP A 281 -5.69 10.62 2.17
C ASP A 281 -6.28 11.16 3.47
N GLN A 282 -5.71 10.78 4.62
CA GLN A 282 -6.09 11.30 5.91
C GLN A 282 -5.88 12.81 5.91
N LYS A 283 -6.97 13.53 6.15
CA LYS A 283 -6.98 14.99 6.24
C LYS A 283 -6.86 15.45 7.68
N GLU A 284 -7.20 14.61 8.65
CA GLU A 284 -7.28 14.96 10.06
C GLU A 284 -6.18 14.27 10.86
N GLY A 285 -5.46 15.04 11.68
CA GLY A 285 -4.44 14.52 12.58
C GLY A 285 -4.66 15.02 14.00
N THR A 286 -4.32 14.17 14.97
CA THR A 286 -4.25 14.55 16.38
C THR A 286 -2.83 14.33 16.87
N LEU A 287 -2.19 15.40 17.35
CA LEU A 287 -0.91 15.36 18.03
C LEU A 287 -1.11 15.58 19.52
N SER A 288 -0.35 14.87 20.35
CA SER A 288 -0.32 15.09 21.79
C SER A 288 1.10 14.96 22.30
N MET A 289 1.50 15.81 23.24
CA MET A 289 2.76 15.68 23.95
C MET A 289 2.59 16.01 25.43
N GLU A 290 3.38 15.32 26.24
CA GLU A 290 3.53 15.62 27.66
C GLU A 290 4.88 16.31 27.89
N ILE A 291 4.86 17.50 28.50
CA ILE A 291 6.07 18.18 28.94
C ILE A 291 6.29 17.79 30.39
N GLU A 292 7.28 16.92 30.61
CA GLU A 292 7.76 16.57 31.95
C GLU A 292 8.69 17.64 32.51
N LYS A 293 8.75 17.76 33.84
CA LYS A 293 9.61 18.72 34.53
C LYS A 293 9.38 20.15 34.04
N LEU A 294 8.11 20.55 33.96
CA LEU A 294 7.71 21.86 33.44
C LEU A 294 8.34 23.02 34.25
N SER A 295 8.49 22.84 35.56
CA SER A 295 9.12 23.82 36.45
C SER A 295 10.61 24.06 36.12
N GLU A 296 11.33 23.01 35.72
CA GLU A 296 12.70 23.13 35.20
C GLU A 296 12.70 23.81 33.83
N PHE A 297 11.80 23.39 32.93
CA PHE A 297 11.67 23.96 31.59
C PHE A 297 11.44 25.47 31.65
N ALA A 298 10.56 25.97 32.52
CA ALA A 298 10.29 27.40 32.68
C ALA A 298 11.54 28.24 33.06
N ARG A 299 12.55 27.62 33.70
CA ARG A 299 13.80 28.28 34.11
C ARG A 299 14.89 28.23 33.03
N GLU A 300 14.74 27.39 32.01
CA GLU A 300 15.71 27.30 30.91
C GLU A 300 15.84 28.64 30.14
N LYS A 301 16.86 28.69 29.27
CA LYS A 301 17.16 29.86 28.44
C LYS A 301 16.00 30.15 27.49
N VAL A 302 15.77 31.43 27.20
CA VAL A 302 14.82 31.85 26.15
C VAL A 302 15.20 31.13 24.84
N ASN A 303 14.19 30.72 24.06
CA ASN A 303 14.28 29.88 22.87
C ASN A 303 14.51 28.38 23.10
N SER A 304 14.66 27.90 24.35
CA SER A 304 14.72 26.45 24.60
C SER A 304 13.41 25.80 24.14
N SER A 305 13.54 24.68 23.44
CA SER A 305 12.45 24.07 22.69
C SER A 305 12.33 22.56 22.91
N ARG A 306 11.11 22.06 22.88
CA ARG A 306 10.77 20.63 22.91
C ARG A 306 9.84 20.31 21.75
N TYR A 307 9.96 19.11 21.20
CA TYR A 307 9.14 18.64 20.07
C TYR A 307 8.40 17.37 20.44
N SER A 308 7.18 17.20 19.92
CA SER A 308 6.49 15.92 19.98
C SER A 308 7.09 14.91 18.99
N ASP A 309 6.67 13.65 19.15
CA ASP A 309 6.69 12.71 18.03
C ASP A 309 5.85 13.26 16.87
N GLY A 310 6.23 12.91 15.65
CA GLY A 310 5.57 13.40 14.45
C GLY A 310 4.59 12.40 13.88
N ILE A 311 3.52 12.91 13.28
CA ILE A 311 2.59 12.12 12.47
C ILE A 311 2.65 12.59 11.02
N TYR A 312 2.28 11.73 10.08
CA TYR A 312 2.23 12.06 8.66
C TYR A 312 0.79 12.22 8.21
N ILE A 313 0.43 13.43 7.77
CA ILE A 313 -0.90 13.75 7.22
C ILE A 313 -0.67 14.34 5.84
N LYS A 314 -1.29 13.74 4.81
CA LYS A 314 -1.02 14.04 3.39
C LYS A 314 0.45 13.99 2.99
N GLY A 315 1.20 13.02 3.51
CA GLY A 315 2.63 12.85 3.22
C GLY A 315 3.54 13.93 3.83
N LEU A 316 2.99 14.88 4.59
CA LEU A 316 3.74 15.92 5.29
C LEU A 316 3.92 15.55 6.77
N PRO A 317 5.13 15.72 7.35
CA PRO A 317 5.36 15.48 8.77
C PRO A 317 4.87 16.66 9.61
N TRP A 318 4.02 16.38 10.58
CA TRP A 318 3.47 17.35 11.54
C TRP A 318 3.96 17.05 12.94
N LYS A 319 4.38 18.08 13.68
CA LYS A 319 4.81 17.98 15.08
C LYS A 319 4.31 19.16 15.90
N ILE A 320 4.20 18.96 17.21
CA ILE A 320 4.13 20.05 18.17
C ILE A 320 5.55 20.56 18.41
N TRP A 321 5.69 21.88 18.40
CA TRP A 321 6.87 22.60 18.83
C TRP A 321 6.49 23.49 20.02
N ALA A 322 7.03 23.17 21.19
CA ALA A 322 6.89 23.97 22.40
C ALA A 322 8.17 24.77 22.64
N GLN A 323 8.07 26.09 22.81
CA GLN A 323 9.23 26.97 22.98
C GLN A 323 9.01 28.04 24.04
N ILE A 324 10.05 28.33 24.83
CA ILE A 324 10.07 29.45 25.77
C ILE A 324 10.23 30.76 25.00
N ASN A 325 9.22 31.63 25.06
CA ASN A 325 9.21 32.94 24.43
C ASN A 325 9.08 34.06 25.45
N THR A 326 9.54 35.25 25.09
CA THR A 326 9.39 36.48 25.88
C THR A 326 8.83 37.58 24.98
N LYS A 327 7.93 38.43 25.50
CA LYS A 327 7.55 39.65 24.77
C LYS A 327 8.75 40.59 24.70
N LYS A 328 8.91 41.31 23.59
CA LYS A 328 10.07 42.21 23.34
C LYS A 328 10.32 43.26 24.43
N GLU A 329 9.33 43.54 25.28
CA GLU A 329 9.34 44.59 26.30
C GLU A 329 9.06 44.07 27.72
N SER A 330 8.97 42.76 27.94
CA SER A 330 8.66 42.17 29.26
C SER A 330 9.58 40.99 29.60
N THR A 331 9.93 40.87 30.88
CA THR A 331 10.66 39.71 31.43
C THR A 331 9.76 38.47 31.61
N GLU A 332 8.47 38.59 31.34
CA GLU A 332 7.52 37.49 31.50
C GLU A 332 7.73 36.42 30.41
N LYS A 333 7.95 35.18 30.86
CA LYS A 333 8.14 34.02 30.00
C LYS A 333 6.79 33.36 29.68
N TRP A 334 6.62 33.05 28.41
CA TRP A 334 5.43 32.40 27.84
C TRP A 334 5.79 31.03 27.29
N LEU A 335 4.86 30.09 27.43
CA LEU A 335 4.92 28.83 26.71
C LEU A 335 4.36 29.06 25.30
N GLY A 336 5.24 29.17 24.31
CA GLY A 336 4.86 29.14 22.91
C GLY A 336 4.50 27.71 22.49
N PHE A 337 3.36 27.57 21.84
CA PHE A 337 2.80 26.29 21.44
C PHE A 337 2.46 26.36 19.96
N PHE A 338 3.23 25.65 19.14
CA PHE A 338 3.19 25.74 17.69
C PHE A 338 2.97 24.38 17.04
N LEU A 339 2.20 24.38 15.96
CA LEU A 339 2.16 23.31 14.98
C LEU A 339 3.27 23.58 13.98
N TRP A 340 4.08 22.57 13.70
CA TRP A 340 5.23 22.64 12.81
C TRP A 340 5.13 21.59 11.72
N CYS A 341 5.38 21.98 10.47
CA CYS A 341 5.29 21.12 9.30
C CYS A 341 6.43 21.40 8.32
N THR A 342 7.16 20.37 7.89
CA THR A 342 8.25 20.52 6.91
C THR A 342 8.16 19.49 5.78
N ALA A 343 7.85 19.94 4.56
CA ALA A 343 7.93 19.05 3.41
C ALA A 343 9.38 18.67 3.07
N PRO A 344 9.61 17.51 2.43
CA PRO A 344 10.91 17.15 1.87
C PRO A 344 11.37 18.18 0.82
N LYS A 345 12.65 18.53 0.80
CA LYS A 345 13.25 19.46 -0.19
C LYS A 345 13.08 19.01 -1.65
N GLU A 346 12.85 17.71 -1.87
CA GLU A 346 12.60 17.13 -3.19
C GLU A 346 11.24 17.57 -3.79
N ASN A 347 10.30 17.99 -2.95
CA ASN A 347 8.97 18.44 -3.36
C ASN A 347 8.93 19.97 -3.57
N GLY A 348 9.67 20.48 -4.57
CA GLY A 348 9.62 21.87 -5.07
C GLY A 348 9.06 22.95 -4.12
N ALA A 349 8.18 23.82 -4.62
CA ALA A 349 7.40 24.73 -3.79
C ALA A 349 6.16 23.98 -3.28
N TRP A 350 6.04 23.80 -1.96
CA TRP A 350 4.83 23.24 -1.33
C TRP A 350 4.09 24.30 -0.53
N SER A 351 2.78 24.11 -0.46
CA SER A 351 1.87 24.86 0.38
C SER A 351 0.69 23.98 0.79
N CYS A 352 0.24 24.12 2.03
CA CYS A 352 -0.99 23.47 2.49
C CYS A 352 -1.74 24.34 3.47
N LYS A 353 -3.07 24.43 3.30
CA LYS A 353 -3.94 25.09 4.25
C LYS A 353 -4.30 24.12 5.36
N CYS A 354 -4.18 24.55 6.61
CA CYS A 354 -4.43 23.74 7.78
C CYS A 354 -5.26 24.52 8.81
N SER A 355 -6.30 23.88 9.32
CA SER A 355 -7.15 24.35 10.41
C SER A 355 -6.85 23.56 11.66
N ALA A 356 -6.36 24.19 12.71
CA ALA A 356 -5.86 23.53 13.92
C ALA A 356 -6.52 24.07 15.19
N THR A 357 -6.93 23.17 16.08
CA THR A 357 -7.43 23.43 17.43
C THR A 357 -6.36 23.02 18.43
N PHE A 358 -5.71 24.00 19.02
CA PHE A 358 -4.70 23.84 20.06
C PHE A 358 -5.41 23.70 21.41
N ARG A 359 -4.99 22.74 22.23
CA ARG A 359 -5.58 22.44 23.53
C ARG A 359 -4.49 22.25 24.58
N ILE A 360 -4.63 22.93 25.72
CA ILE A 360 -3.94 22.57 26.95
C ILE A 360 -4.92 21.74 27.77
N VAL A 361 -4.60 20.46 27.94
CA VAL A 361 -5.54 19.47 28.50
C VAL A 361 -5.71 19.72 29.99
N SER A 362 -6.96 19.86 30.43
CA SER A 362 -7.28 20.00 31.84
C SER A 362 -7.05 18.68 32.59
N LYS A 363 -6.37 18.76 33.75
CA LYS A 363 -6.18 17.64 34.68
C LYS A 363 -7.28 17.57 35.75
N LYS A 364 -8.14 18.59 35.86
CA LYS A 364 -9.30 18.59 36.78
C LYS A 364 -10.53 17.98 36.10
N LYS A 365 -11.09 16.95 36.74
CA LYS A 365 -12.31 16.28 36.28
C LYS A 365 -13.47 17.28 36.24
N GLY A 366 -14.02 17.52 35.04
CA GLY A 366 -15.13 18.47 34.83
C GLY A 366 -14.72 19.92 34.47
N THR A 367 -13.43 20.21 34.29
CA THR A 367 -12.96 21.51 33.76
C THR A 367 -12.59 21.37 32.28
N ASN A 368 -13.04 22.30 31.44
CA ASN A 368 -12.77 22.29 30.00
C ASN A 368 -11.29 22.57 29.69
N ASP A 369 -10.80 22.00 28.60
CA ASP A 369 -9.47 22.33 28.04
C ASP A 369 -9.38 23.81 27.68
N LEU A 370 -8.19 24.40 27.85
CA LEU A 370 -7.93 25.72 27.30
C LEU A 370 -7.69 25.55 25.80
N THR A 371 -8.57 26.09 24.97
CA THR A 371 -8.53 25.87 23.51
C THR A 371 -8.29 27.16 22.72
N GLY A 372 -7.63 27.03 21.57
CA GLY A 372 -7.47 28.09 20.58
C GLY A 372 -7.54 27.52 19.17
N LYS A 373 -8.36 28.10 18.29
CA LYS A 373 -8.51 27.66 16.90
C LYS A 373 -7.79 28.62 15.96
N TYR A 374 -7.05 28.07 15.02
CA TYR A 374 -6.25 28.83 14.06
C TYR A 374 -6.28 28.18 12.69
N ASP A 375 -6.46 29.01 11.66
CA ASP A 375 -6.29 28.63 10.27
C ASP A 375 -4.98 29.22 9.75
N HIS A 376 -4.17 28.42 9.07
CA HIS A 376 -2.90 28.87 8.52
C HIS A 376 -2.51 28.15 7.23
N VAL A 377 -1.74 28.82 6.37
CA VAL A 377 -1.15 28.23 5.17
C VAL A 377 0.33 27.98 5.43
N PHE A 378 0.68 26.71 5.61
CA PHE A 378 2.06 26.26 5.78
C PHE A 378 2.74 26.19 4.42
N SER A 379 3.99 26.61 4.33
CA SER A 379 4.80 26.58 3.10
C SER A 379 6.30 26.52 3.42
N ASN A 380 7.14 26.43 2.39
CA ASN A 380 8.59 26.58 2.52
C ASN A 380 9.03 27.86 3.27
N LYS A 381 8.25 28.96 3.17
CA LYS A 381 8.59 30.24 3.82
C LYS A 381 8.06 30.33 5.25
N VAL A 382 6.94 29.66 5.53
CA VAL A 382 6.26 29.70 6.84
C VAL A 382 5.87 28.28 7.22
N ASN A 383 6.75 27.62 7.97
CA ASN A 383 6.66 26.19 8.29
C ASN A 383 6.18 25.92 9.73
N SER A 384 5.85 26.97 10.48
CA SER A 384 5.34 26.90 11.85
C SER A 384 4.26 27.95 12.09
N TRP A 385 3.20 27.58 12.78
CA TRP A 385 2.19 28.53 13.27
C TRP A 385 1.63 28.09 14.61
N GLY A 386 1.24 29.04 15.45
CA GLY A 386 0.85 28.73 16.81
C GLY A 386 0.54 29.94 17.65
N CYS A 387 0.52 29.73 18.96
CA CYS A 387 -0.03 30.68 19.90
C CYS A 387 0.75 30.71 21.22
N HIS A 388 0.53 31.81 21.95
CA HIS A 388 1.01 32.02 23.32
C HIS A 388 -0.21 32.09 24.23
N LEU A 389 -0.84 30.93 24.51
CA LEU A 389 -2.13 30.88 25.21
C LEU A 389 -2.04 31.25 26.69
N ILE A 390 -0.92 30.97 27.34
CA ILE A 390 -0.78 31.11 28.80
C ILE A 390 0.68 31.39 29.20
N THR A 391 0.86 32.15 30.27
CA THR A 391 2.20 32.37 30.85
C THR A 391 2.63 31.18 31.69
N PHE A 392 3.94 30.98 31.87
CA PHE A 392 4.42 29.93 32.77
C PHE A 392 3.91 30.14 34.21
N LYS A 393 3.78 31.40 34.64
CA LYS A 393 3.24 31.75 35.96
C LYS A 393 1.78 31.30 36.10
N GLU A 394 0.92 31.69 35.17
CA GLU A 394 -0.50 31.33 35.19
C GLU A 394 -0.75 29.82 35.02
N LEU A 395 0.12 29.14 34.26
CA LEU A 395 0.07 27.69 34.08
C LEU A 395 0.40 26.95 35.38
N MET A 396 1.43 27.43 36.10
CA MET A 396 1.88 26.84 37.37
C MET A 396 1.05 27.27 38.59
N ASP A 397 0.28 28.36 38.50
CA ASP A 397 -0.68 28.81 39.54
C ASP A 397 -1.90 27.88 39.71
N ASN A 398 -1.84 26.67 39.16
CA ASN A 398 -2.74 25.54 39.44
C ASN A 398 -4.22 25.78 39.10
N LYS A 399 -4.47 26.48 37.98
CA LYS A 399 -5.81 26.61 37.35
C LYS A 399 -6.40 25.29 36.83
N GLY A 400 -5.73 24.15 37.07
CA GLY A 400 -6.20 22.81 36.70
C GLY A 400 -5.53 22.20 35.47
N PHE A 401 -4.59 22.90 34.84
CA PHE A 401 -3.88 22.46 33.63
C PHE A 401 -2.49 21.85 33.92
N TYR A 402 -1.90 22.20 35.06
CA TYR A 402 -0.61 21.70 35.53
C TYR A 402 -0.80 20.71 36.66
N ASP A 403 -0.17 19.55 36.56
CA ASP A 403 -0.12 18.59 37.67
C ASP A 403 1.08 18.90 38.57
N SER A 404 0.81 19.51 39.72
CA SER A 404 1.84 19.86 40.70
C SER A 404 2.48 18.66 41.39
N LYS A 405 1.87 17.46 41.34
CA LYS A 405 2.45 16.25 41.92
C LYS A 405 3.48 15.60 41.00
N THR A 406 3.25 15.68 39.69
CA THR A 406 4.09 15.02 38.68
C THR A 406 4.94 15.99 37.85
N ASP A 407 4.77 17.31 38.05
CA ASP A 407 5.43 18.39 37.31
C ASP A 407 5.23 18.27 35.78
N LYS A 408 3.98 18.02 35.38
CA LYS A 408 3.60 17.71 33.99
C LYS A 408 2.47 18.59 33.46
N VAL A 409 2.53 18.87 32.17
CA VAL A 409 1.43 19.46 31.38
C VAL A 409 1.27 18.69 30.07
N THR A 410 0.03 18.54 29.60
CA THR A 410 -0.28 17.88 28.34
C THR A 410 -0.78 18.89 27.32
N LEU A 411 -0.14 18.92 26.17
CA LEU A 411 -0.49 19.76 25.03
C LEU A 411 -1.03 18.86 23.92
N ALA A 412 -2.15 19.22 23.32
CA ALA A 412 -2.76 18.50 22.21
C ALA A 412 -3.15 19.44 21.07
N ILE A 413 -3.04 18.99 19.83
CA ILE A 413 -3.49 19.72 18.64
C ILE A 413 -4.29 18.75 17.79
N ASP A 414 -5.56 19.08 17.54
CA ASP A 414 -6.36 18.44 16.49
C ASP A 414 -6.34 19.35 15.27
N PHE A 415 -6.00 18.83 14.10
CA PHE A 415 -5.88 19.65 12.90
C PHE A 415 -6.38 18.94 11.65
N THR A 416 -6.88 19.73 10.71
CA THR A 416 -7.35 19.28 9.39
C THR A 416 -6.52 19.97 8.32
N VAL A 417 -6.03 19.20 7.34
CA VAL A 417 -5.24 19.68 6.20
C VAL A 417 -6.11 19.67 4.95
N GLU A 418 -6.41 20.85 4.43
CA GLU A 418 -7.13 21.07 3.18
C GLU A 418 -6.17 21.02 1.98
N GLU A 419 -6.63 20.56 0.82
CA GLU A 419 -5.85 20.70 -0.41
C GLU A 419 -5.91 22.15 -0.89
N GLU A 420 -4.78 22.71 -1.29
CA GLU A 420 -4.78 23.98 -2.00
C GLU A 420 -5.13 23.72 -3.47
N LYS A 421 -6.17 24.41 -3.98
CA LYS A 421 -6.45 24.43 -5.41
C LYS A 421 -5.37 25.26 -6.14
N GLY A 422 -4.31 24.60 -6.60
CA GLY A 422 -3.32 25.18 -7.54
C GLY A 422 -2.07 24.31 -7.57
N THR A 423 -1.64 23.68 -8.67
CA THR A 423 -1.88 23.89 -10.10
C THR A 423 -1.84 22.50 -10.72
N LYS A 424 -2.77 22.16 -11.62
CA LYS A 424 -2.61 20.97 -12.48
C LYS A 424 -1.19 21.05 -13.09
N ARG A 425 -0.32 20.07 -12.80
CA ARG A 425 0.83 19.82 -13.68
C ARG A 425 0.22 19.60 -15.06
N LYS A 426 0.37 20.58 -15.96
CA LYS A 426 0.33 20.28 -17.38
C LYS A 426 1.45 19.26 -17.58
N LEU A 427 1.08 18.04 -17.96
CA LEU A 427 2.02 17.12 -18.58
C LEU A 427 2.69 17.90 -19.72
N PRO A 428 4.02 17.83 -19.89
CA PRO A 428 4.62 18.29 -21.12
C PRO A 428 4.00 17.49 -22.26
N ASP A 429 3.44 18.18 -23.25
CA ASP A 429 3.16 17.58 -24.54
C ASP A 429 4.51 17.28 -25.19
N GLU A 430 4.93 16.02 -25.20
CA GLU A 430 5.80 15.42 -26.24
C GLU A 430 5.41 13.95 -26.47
#